data_AF-A0AAI9C1K3-F1
#
_entry.id   AF-A0AAI9C1K3-F1
#
_cell.length_a   1.000
_cell.length_b   1.000
_cell.length_c   1.000
_cell.angle_alpha   90.00
_cell.angle_beta   90.00
_cell.angle_gamma   90.00
#
_symmetry.space_group_name_H-M   'P 1'
#
loop_
_entity.id
_entity.type
_entity.pdbx_description
1 polymer ?
#
loop_
_entity_poly.entity_id
_entity_poly.type
_entity_poly.pdbx_seq_one_letter_code
_entity_poly.pdbx_strand_id
1 'polypeptide(L)' 'MTTPEARTRKRYNAYLRRHGVCAVCTMRERGSSPAHCQRRPDRQGGCDTDGLLPVFRFDENVLKGMRDGD' A
#
# COMPACT_ATOMS: atom_id res chain seq x y z
N MET A 1 -8.87 26.84 -2.62
CA MET A 1 -8.35 25.75 -3.48
C MET A 1 -7.55 24.80 -2.59
N THR A 2 -7.74 23.48 -2.70
CA THR A 2 -6.91 22.52 -1.95
C THR A 2 -5.53 22.40 -2.61
N THR A 3 -4.48 22.20 -1.82
CA THR A 3 -3.13 22.01 -2.35
C THR A 3 -3.03 20.71 -3.16
N PRO A 4 -2.07 20.60 -4.11
CA PRO A 4 -1.80 19.35 -4.83
C PRO A 4 -1.52 18.17 -3.89
N GLU A 5 -0.84 18.42 -2.77
CA GLU A 5 -0.58 17.42 -1.73
C GLU A 5 -1.87 16.95 -1.03
N ALA A 6 -2.78 17.88 -0.71
CA ALA A 6 -4.06 17.54 -0.10
C ALA A 6 -4.92 16.68 -1.05
N ARG A 7 -4.88 16.93 -2.36
CA ARG A 7 -5.55 16.09 -3.37
C ARG A 7 -4.92 14.71 -3.48
N THR A 8 -3.59 14.64 -3.54
CA THR A 8 -2.84 13.36 -3.56
C THR A 8 -3.17 12.53 -2.33
N ARG A 9 -3.17 13.13 -1.13
CA ARG A 9 -3.54 12.46 0.12
C ARG A 9 -5.00 11.99 0.12
N LYS A 10 -5.92 12.77 -0.44
CA LYS A 10 -7.33 12.35 -0.60
C LYS A 10 -7.46 11.14 -1.51
N ARG A 11 -6.76 11.11 -2.65
CA ARG A 11 -6.73 9.97 -3.57
C ARG A 11 -6.11 8.74 -2.92
N TYR A 12 -5.00 8.91 -2.19
CA TYR A 12 -4.36 7.85 -1.42
C TYR A 12 -5.31 7.21 -0.40
N ASN A 13 -5.96 8.03 0.44
CA ASN A 13 -6.91 7.55 1.43
C ASN A 13 -8.10 6.83 0.79
N ALA A 14 -8.60 7.32 -0.35
CA ALA A 14 -9.66 6.66 -1.09
C ALA A 14 -9.21 5.30 -1.67
N TYR A 15 -7.97 5.21 -2.16
CA TYR A 15 -7.39 3.97 -2.66
C TYR A 15 -7.24 2.92 -1.55
N LEU A 16 -6.69 3.32 -0.39
CA LEU A 16 -6.56 2.43 0.78
C LEU A 16 -7.91 1.90 1.26
N ARG A 17 -8.95 2.74 1.29
CA ARG A 17 -10.30 2.30 1.68
C ARG A 17 -10.88 1.24 0.74
N ARG A 18 -10.52 1.28 -0.55
CA ARG A 18 -11.03 0.34 -1.56
C ARG A 18 -10.23 -0.95 -1.63
N HIS A 19 -8.91 -0.87 -1.48
CA HIS A 19 -8.01 -1.99 -1.80
C HIS A 19 -7.24 -2.53 -0.58
N GLY A 20 -7.31 -1.85 0.57
CA GLY A 20 -6.54 -2.17 1.76
C GLY A 20 -5.08 -1.73 1.67
N VAL A 21 -4.37 -1.79 2.80
CA VAL A 21 -2.95 -1.36 2.92
C VAL A 21 -2.00 -2.21 2.07
N CYS A 22 -2.31 -3.49 1.86
CA CYS A 22 -1.46 -4.36 1.05
C CYS A 22 -1.37 -3.90 -0.41
N ALA A 23 -2.36 -3.16 -0.93
CA ALA A 23 -2.36 -2.66 -2.30
C ALA A 23 -1.29 -1.59 -2.57
N VAL A 24 -0.67 -1.05 -1.53
CA VAL A 24 0.42 -0.08 -1.61
C VAL A 24 1.75 -0.63 -1.11
N CYS A 25 1.81 -1.94 -0.87
CA CYS A 25 3.04 -2.64 -0.53
C CYS A 25 3.87 -2.92 -1.79
N THR A 26 5.20 -2.94 -1.69
CA THR A 26 6.08 -3.44 -2.76
C THR A 26 5.83 -4.92 -3.07
N MET A 27 5.31 -5.66 -2.09
CA MET A 27 4.98 -7.09 -2.21
C MET A 27 3.53 -7.34 -2.69
N ARG A 28 2.86 -6.33 -3.27
CA ARG A 28 1.44 -6.41 -3.69
C ARG A 28 1.18 -7.32 -4.89
N GLU A 29 2.21 -7.70 -5.64
CA GLU A 29 2.03 -8.57 -6.81
C GLU A 29 1.48 -9.94 -6.38
N ARG A 30 0.24 -10.19 -6.78
CA ARG A 30 -0.42 -11.49 -6.71
C ARG A 30 0.14 -12.38 -7.82
N GLY A 31 1.36 -12.86 -7.66
CA GLY A 31 1.98 -13.90 -8.48
C GLY A 31 2.23 -15.17 -7.68
N SER A 32 2.44 -16.31 -8.35
CA SER A 32 2.55 -17.65 -7.74
C SER A 32 3.69 -17.81 -6.70
N SER A 33 4.56 -16.82 -6.55
CA SER A 33 5.45 -16.65 -5.39
C SER A 33 6.02 -15.23 -5.35
N PRO A 34 5.44 -14.37 -4.52
CA PRO A 34 6.26 -13.88 -3.43
C PRO A 34 5.68 -14.37 -2.10
N ALA A 35 6.56 -14.54 -1.11
CA ALA A 35 6.23 -14.93 0.26
C ALA A 35 5.42 -13.84 1.00
N HIS A 36 4.32 -13.35 0.43
CA HIS A 36 3.46 -12.34 1.04
C HIS A 36 2.86 -12.90 2.32
N CYS A 37 3.04 -12.15 3.41
CA CYS A 37 2.81 -12.57 4.81
C CYS A 37 3.41 -13.95 5.18
N GLN A 38 4.43 -14.46 4.46
CA GLN A 38 4.91 -15.86 4.63
C GLN A 38 3.77 -16.90 4.56
N ARG A 39 2.77 -16.69 3.69
CA ARG A 39 1.57 -17.55 3.63
C ARG A 39 0.72 -17.55 4.92
N ARG A 40 0.82 -16.51 5.75
CA ARG A 40 -0.04 -16.28 6.92
C ARG A 40 -1.15 -15.26 6.60
N PRO A 41 -2.30 -15.71 6.04
CA PRO A 41 -3.38 -14.80 5.63
C PRO A 41 -4.02 -14.06 6.81
N ASP A 42 -3.93 -14.60 8.02
CA ASP A 42 -4.31 -13.98 9.30
C ASP A 42 -3.50 -12.71 9.62
N ARG A 43 -2.29 -12.59 9.07
CA ARG A 43 -1.41 -11.42 9.25
C ARG A 43 -1.61 -10.32 8.22
N GLN A 44 -2.62 -10.40 7.35
CA GLN A 44 -2.92 -9.34 6.39
C GLN A 44 -3.21 -8.03 7.13
N GLY A 45 -2.46 -6.97 6.80
CA GLY A 45 -2.54 -5.68 7.49
C GLY A 45 -1.76 -5.59 8.80
N GLY A 46 -1.47 -6.70 9.48
CA GLY A 46 -0.70 -6.73 10.73
C GLY A 46 0.79 -6.44 10.57
N CYS A 47 1.36 -6.73 9.39
CA CYS A 47 2.78 -6.54 9.08
C CYS A 47 3.30 -5.09 9.11
N ASP A 48 2.40 -4.10 9.24
CA ASP A 48 2.74 -2.69 9.45
C ASP A 48 2.91 -2.34 10.95
N THR A 49 2.37 -3.18 11.85
CA THR A 49 2.27 -2.86 13.28
C THR A 49 2.85 -3.91 14.22
N ASP A 50 2.99 -5.16 13.76
CA ASP A 50 3.33 -6.30 14.63
C ASP A 50 4.84 -6.52 14.84
N GLY A 51 5.70 -5.81 14.10
CA GLY A 51 7.17 -5.92 14.19
C GLY A 51 7.73 -7.26 13.69
N LEU A 52 6.91 -8.12 13.09
CA LEU A 52 7.30 -9.44 12.64
C LEU A 52 7.58 -9.45 11.13
N LEU A 53 8.61 -10.17 10.71
CA LEU A 53 8.92 -10.34 9.28
C LEU A 53 7.83 -11.17 8.56
N PRO A 54 7.54 -10.89 7.27
CA PRO A 54 8.02 -9.74 6.50
C PRO A 54 7.31 -8.46 6.95
N VAL A 55 8.08 -7.39 7.11
CA VAL A 55 7.56 -6.06 7.47
C VAL A 55 7.00 -5.36 6.24
N PHE A 56 5.93 -4.60 6.43
CA PHE A 56 5.35 -3.74 5.40
C PHE A 56 6.41 -2.82 4.76
N ARG A 57 6.38 -2.72 3.42
CA ARG A 57 7.24 -1.79 2.67
C ARG A 57 6.39 -1.03 1.68
N PHE A 58 6.33 0.28 1.85
CA PHE A 58 5.58 1.15 0.96
C PHE A 58 6.20 1.17 -0.45
N ASP A 59 5.38 1.04 -1.49
CA ASP A 59 5.81 1.30 -2.86
C ASP A 59 5.56 2.77 -3.22
N GLU A 60 6.65 3.54 -3.33
CA GLU A 60 6.62 4.95 -3.68
C GLU A 60 6.01 5.24 -5.06
N ASN A 61 6.03 4.27 -5.99
CA ASN A 61 5.41 4.42 -7.31
C ASN A 61 3.90 4.60 -7.24
N VAL A 62 3.27 4.15 -6.15
CA VAL A 62 1.83 4.35 -5.90
C VAL A 62 1.49 5.84 -5.85
N LEU A 63 2.32 6.64 -5.16
CA LEU A 63 2.07 8.08 -5.06
C LEU A 63 2.27 8.78 -6.40
N LYS A 64 3.23 8.33 -7.22
CA LYS A 64 3.47 8.88 -8.55
C LYS A 64 2.22 8.79 -9.43
N GLY A 65 1.49 7.66 -9.36
CA GLY A 65 0.22 7.48 -10.08
C GLY A 65 -0.96 8.28 -9.51
N MET A 66 -0.83 8.89 -8.33
CA MET A 66 -1.89 9.66 -7.66
C MET A 66 -1.70 11.17 -7.74
N ARG A 67 -0.52 11.63 -8.17
CA ARG A 67 -0.23 13.06 -8.39
C ARG A 67 -1.09 13.59 -9.53
N ASP A 68 -1.38 14.89 -9.49
CA ASP A 68 -1.97 15.55 -10.66
C ASP A 68 -0.97 15.40 -11.81
N GLY A 69 -1.44 14.94 -12.97
CA GLY A 69 -0.61 14.87 -14.17
C GLY A 69 -0.07 16.27 -14.48
N ASP A 70 1.20 16.33 -14.88
CA ASP A 70 1.87 17.55 -15.31
C ASP A 70 1.12 18.22 -16.47
#